data_AF-X1BRP5-F1
#
_entry.id   AF-X1BRP5-F1
#
_cell.length_a   1.000
_cell.length_b   1.000
_cell.length_c   1.000
_cell.angle_alpha   90.00
_cell.angle_beta   90.00
_cell.angle_gamma   90.00
#
_symmetry.space_group_name_H-M   'P 1'
#
loop_
_entity.id
_entity.type
_entity.pdbx_description
1 polymer ?
#
loop_
_entity_poly.entity_id
_entity_poly.type
_entity_poly.pdbx_seq_one_letter_code
_entity_poly.pdbx_strand_id
1 'polypeptide(L)'
;VLGVTRPRVVKWFCPFADQQEFPSGHRYCINVYAGCSHGCKYCYAQSYEPNQAKCKDNFKKKLLKDLAEIEEFNLPAAPLHLSNSTDAFQPLEIQQRLALYTLQQLQQYRRYFTSITILTKNPAVLVEPEYLKALKSLGTLPADHRRKDLFNSKAIPALRVEISLAFWDEDIAKFYDPGAPAVAQRAAAIKTLRQNNISVVLRIDPLLPRNPLPSGKLLADFQLPDAQSLSALEELVKFAAELKILHIVYSVAKIVVPRYKPIPEAIQQLKGVYEYITKPNKLIFRGGSWRLPETIS
;
A
#
# COMPACT_ATOMS: atom_id res chain seq x y z
N VAL A 1 -17.28 16.81 -26.72
CA VAL A 1 -17.92 15.48 -26.72
C VAL A 1 -17.47 14.74 -25.47
N LEU A 2 -18.36 14.51 -24.49
CA LEU A 2 -18.09 13.55 -23.42
C LEU A 2 -18.09 12.16 -24.08
N GLY A 3 -16.90 11.71 -24.48
CA GLY A 3 -16.73 10.44 -25.18
C GLY A 3 -17.20 9.27 -24.33
N VAL A 4 -17.55 8.17 -25.00
CA VAL A 4 -17.92 6.89 -24.38
C VAL A 4 -16.92 6.55 -23.27
N THR A 5 -17.41 6.29 -22.06
CA THR A 5 -16.61 5.97 -20.87
C THR A 5 -15.81 4.69 -21.09
N ARG A 6 -14.61 4.81 -21.67
CA ARG A 6 -13.70 3.69 -21.83
C ARG A 6 -13.05 3.33 -20.49
N PRO A 7 -12.66 2.07 -20.27
CA PRO A 7 -11.85 1.70 -19.10
C PRO A 7 -10.55 2.52 -19.05
N ARG A 8 -10.38 3.28 -17.96
CA ARG A 8 -9.17 4.05 -17.64
C ARG A 8 -8.22 3.23 -16.76
N VAL A 9 -6.93 3.28 -17.09
CA VAL A 9 -5.82 2.80 -16.27
C VAL A 9 -5.41 3.86 -15.26
N VAL A 10 -5.28 5.12 -15.68
CA VAL A 10 -5.04 6.28 -14.81
C VAL A 10 -6.39 6.84 -14.39
N LYS A 11 -6.80 6.56 -13.16
CA LYS A 11 -8.11 6.95 -12.62
C LYS A 11 -7.97 8.15 -11.70
N TRP A 12 -8.89 9.11 -11.79
CA TRP A 12 -9.10 10.09 -10.74
C TRP A 12 -9.75 9.37 -9.55
N PHE A 13 -9.09 9.40 -8.41
CA PHE A 13 -9.42 8.60 -7.24
C PHE A 13 -9.44 9.48 -5.99
N CYS A 14 -10.55 9.41 -5.28
CA CYS A 14 -10.68 9.95 -3.94
C CYS A 14 -11.57 8.99 -3.14
N PRO A 15 -10.99 8.06 -2.36
CA PRO A 15 -11.78 7.08 -1.60
C PRO A 15 -12.56 7.71 -0.45
N PHE A 16 -12.29 8.99 -0.16
CA PHE A 16 -12.89 9.75 0.92
C PHE A 16 -13.60 11.01 0.39
N ALA A 17 -13.90 11.10 -0.91
CA ALA A 17 -14.58 12.27 -1.50
C ALA A 17 -15.94 12.55 -0.85
N ASP A 18 -16.57 11.51 -0.30
CA ASP A 18 -17.85 11.58 0.42
C ASP A 18 -17.66 11.73 1.94
N GLN A 19 -16.43 11.66 2.45
CA GLN A 19 -16.16 11.87 3.88
C GLN A 19 -15.99 13.37 4.14
N GLN A 20 -16.88 13.93 4.96
CA GLN A 20 -16.88 15.36 5.29
C GLN A 20 -15.71 15.75 6.21
N GLU A 21 -15.16 14.82 6.99
CA GLU A 21 -14.14 15.09 8.00
C GLU A 21 -12.70 14.79 7.53
N PHE A 22 -12.55 13.86 6.58
CA PHE A 22 -11.24 13.46 6.06
C PHE A 22 -11.13 13.73 4.56
N PRO A 23 -10.97 14.99 4.14
CA PRO A 23 -10.73 15.30 2.74
C PRO A 23 -9.29 14.88 2.40
N SER A 24 -9.06 13.58 2.17
CA SER A 24 -7.88 13.22 1.39
C SER A 24 -8.07 13.83 0.03
N GLY A 25 -7.16 14.73 -0.37
CA GLY A 25 -7.24 15.36 -1.67
C GLY A 25 -7.36 14.34 -2.79
N HIS A 26 -7.94 14.78 -3.90
CA HIS A 26 -7.99 13.99 -5.11
C HIS A 26 -6.58 13.60 -5.58
N ARG A 27 -6.47 12.38 -6.10
CA ARG A 27 -5.22 11.81 -6.58
C ARG A 27 -5.47 10.94 -7.80
N TYR A 28 -4.46 10.79 -8.63
CA TYR A 28 -4.44 9.73 -9.63
C TYR A 28 -4.13 8.39 -8.97
N CYS A 29 -4.70 7.32 -9.50
CA CYS A 29 -4.40 5.95 -9.12
C CYS A 29 -4.16 5.10 -10.36
N ILE A 30 -3.07 4.34 -10.36
CA ILE A 30 -2.76 3.34 -11.40
C ILE A 30 -2.59 2.00 -10.71
N ASN A 31 -3.58 1.12 -10.83
CA ASN A 31 -3.37 -0.30 -10.50
C ASN A 31 -2.77 -0.98 -11.73
N VAL A 32 -1.53 -1.44 -11.65
CA VAL A 32 -0.81 -2.02 -12.81
C VAL A 32 -1.44 -3.36 -13.21
N TYR A 33 -1.64 -4.22 -12.22
CA TYR A 33 -2.25 -5.53 -12.36
C TYR A 33 -3.69 -5.54 -11.82
N ALA A 34 -4.39 -6.65 -12.05
CA ALA A 34 -5.63 -6.98 -11.36
C ALA A 34 -5.39 -8.18 -10.46
N GLY A 35 -5.90 -8.16 -9.23
CA GLY A 35 -5.62 -9.18 -8.23
C GLY A 35 -4.19 -9.14 -7.68
N CYS A 36 -3.95 -9.90 -6.62
CA CYS A 36 -2.67 -9.96 -5.93
C CYS A 36 -2.37 -11.38 -5.46
N SER A 37 -1.19 -11.88 -5.79
CA SER A 37 -0.74 -13.25 -5.48
C SER A 37 -0.22 -13.44 -4.04
N HIS A 38 -0.02 -12.36 -3.28
CA HIS A 38 0.50 -12.44 -1.90
C HIS A 38 -0.42 -13.18 -0.92
N GLY A 39 -1.72 -13.27 -1.21
CA GLY A 39 -2.65 -14.08 -0.42
C GLY A 39 -2.83 -13.63 1.04
N CYS A 40 -2.59 -12.36 1.37
CA CYS A 40 -2.65 -11.89 2.76
C CYS A 40 -4.06 -12.13 3.36
N LYS A 41 -4.14 -12.80 4.51
CA LYS A 41 -5.40 -13.14 5.19
C LYS A 41 -6.22 -11.88 5.53
N TYR A 42 -5.55 -10.78 5.88
CA TYR A 42 -6.14 -9.51 6.29
C TYR A 42 -6.36 -8.52 5.12
N CYS A 43 -6.25 -8.97 3.86
CA CYS A 43 -6.25 -8.07 2.71
C CYS A 43 -7.61 -7.41 2.48
N TYR A 44 -7.66 -6.08 2.61
CA TYR A 44 -8.88 -5.32 2.39
C TYR A 44 -9.38 -5.35 0.93
N ALA A 45 -8.49 -5.57 -0.03
CA ALA A 45 -8.84 -5.59 -1.44
C ALA A 45 -9.62 -6.86 -1.84
N GLN A 46 -9.66 -7.89 -0.99
CA GLN A 46 -10.42 -9.11 -1.26
C GLN A 46 -11.94 -8.88 -1.41
N SER A 47 -12.46 -7.74 -0.95
CA SER A 47 -13.86 -7.36 -1.13
C SER A 47 -14.21 -6.88 -2.55
N TYR A 48 -13.21 -6.63 -3.42
CA TYR A 48 -13.48 -6.15 -4.78
C TYR A 48 -12.48 -6.58 -5.86
N GLU A 49 -11.23 -6.89 -5.51
CA GLU A 49 -10.23 -7.41 -6.46
C GLU A 49 -10.40 -8.91 -6.71
N PRO A 50 -10.07 -9.40 -7.93
CA PRO A 50 -10.08 -10.82 -8.22
C PRO A 50 -9.01 -11.57 -7.44
N ASN A 51 -9.27 -12.84 -7.15
CA ASN A 51 -8.35 -13.69 -6.40
C ASN A 51 -7.02 -13.97 -7.13
N GLN A 52 -7.07 -14.08 -8.45
CA GLN A 52 -5.90 -14.43 -9.26
C GLN A 52 -5.29 -13.17 -9.88
N ALA A 53 -3.98 -13.04 -9.72
CA ALA A 53 -3.20 -11.98 -10.35
C ALA A 53 -3.19 -12.16 -11.87
N LYS A 54 -3.48 -11.08 -12.61
CA LYS A 54 -3.41 -11.09 -14.08
C LYS A 54 -3.06 -9.72 -14.67
N CYS A 55 -2.56 -9.77 -15.90
CA CYS A 55 -2.39 -8.60 -16.74
C CYS A 55 -3.75 -8.04 -17.16
N LYS A 56 -3.83 -6.73 -17.33
CA LYS A 56 -5.01 -6.06 -17.88
C LYS A 56 -4.90 -6.02 -19.40
N ASP A 57 -6.04 -6.25 -20.08
CA ASP A 57 -6.07 -6.24 -21.54
C ASP A 57 -5.63 -4.88 -22.09
N ASN A 58 -4.68 -4.91 -23.02
CA ASN A 58 -4.13 -3.73 -23.67
C ASN A 58 -3.59 -2.66 -22.69
N PHE A 59 -3.03 -3.09 -21.54
CA PHE A 59 -2.55 -2.19 -20.49
C PHE A 59 -1.65 -1.06 -21.01
N LYS A 60 -0.57 -1.39 -21.75
CA LYS A 60 0.39 -0.40 -22.26
C LYS A 60 -0.28 0.65 -23.14
N LYS A 61 -1.14 0.21 -24.08
CA LYS A 61 -1.90 1.09 -24.98
C LYS A 61 -2.84 2.01 -24.21
N LYS A 62 -3.57 1.48 -23.22
CA LYS A 62 -4.50 2.26 -22.39
C LYS A 62 -3.76 3.26 -21.49
N LEU A 63 -2.61 2.87 -20.92
CA LEU A 63 -1.78 3.75 -20.12
C LEU A 63 -1.27 4.95 -20.95
N LEU A 64 -0.68 4.69 -22.11
CA LEU A 64 -0.22 5.77 -23.01
C LEU A 64 -1.35 6.72 -23.38
N LYS A 65 -2.51 6.17 -23.76
CA LYS A 65 -3.67 6.99 -24.11
C LYS A 65 -4.14 7.85 -22.94
N ASP A 66 -4.20 7.30 -21.72
CA ASP A 66 -4.58 8.06 -20.54
C ASP A 66 -3.60 9.18 -20.18
N LEU A 67 -2.30 8.93 -20.32
CA LEU A 67 -1.25 9.92 -20.06
C LEU A 67 -1.25 11.02 -21.13
N ALA A 68 -1.39 10.65 -22.41
CA ALA A 68 -1.52 11.60 -23.50
C ALA A 68 -2.74 12.51 -23.31
N GLU A 69 -3.88 11.96 -22.88
CA GLU A 69 -5.07 12.77 -22.59
C GLU A 69 -4.88 13.72 -21.38
N ILE A 70 -4.09 13.34 -20.36
CA ILE A 70 -3.74 14.26 -19.25
C ILE A 70 -3.01 15.49 -19.79
N GLU A 71 -2.10 15.29 -20.74
CA GLU A 71 -1.34 16.35 -21.39
C GLU A 71 -2.20 17.16 -22.38
N GLU A 72 -2.93 16.49 -23.27
CA GLU A 72 -3.80 17.09 -24.29
C GLU A 72 -4.83 18.03 -23.65
N PHE A 73 -5.46 17.60 -22.56
CA PHE A 73 -6.44 18.40 -21.83
C PHE A 73 -5.83 19.29 -20.74
N ASN A 74 -4.50 19.30 -20.61
CA ASN A 74 -3.75 20.09 -19.63
C ASN A 74 -4.32 19.98 -18.21
N LEU A 75 -4.57 18.74 -17.77
CA LEU A 75 -5.20 18.50 -16.47
C LEU A 75 -4.26 18.96 -15.33
N PRO A 76 -4.82 19.49 -14.22
CA PRO A 76 -4.01 20.01 -13.13
C PRO A 76 -3.19 18.90 -12.47
N ALA A 77 -1.94 19.23 -12.13
CA ALA A 77 -1.07 18.29 -11.46
C ALA A 77 -1.62 17.86 -10.09
N ALA A 78 -1.64 16.56 -9.83
CA ALA A 78 -2.14 15.98 -8.57
C ALA A 78 -1.23 14.84 -8.08
N PRO A 79 -1.33 14.39 -6.82
CA PRO A 79 -0.60 13.20 -6.37
C PRO A 79 -0.98 11.97 -7.19
N LEU A 80 -0.04 11.04 -7.40
CA LEU A 80 -0.27 9.75 -8.03
C LEU A 80 0.05 8.62 -7.04
N HIS A 81 -0.84 7.64 -6.95
CA HIS A 81 -0.62 6.41 -6.22
C HIS A 81 -0.53 5.22 -7.18
N LEU A 82 0.52 4.43 -7.02
CA LEU A 82 0.73 3.22 -7.80
C LEU A 82 0.30 2.00 -6.97
N SER A 83 -0.69 1.30 -7.49
CA SER A 83 -1.21 0.01 -7.01
C SER A 83 -1.62 0.01 -5.54
N ASN A 84 -2.64 0.81 -5.19
CA ASN A 84 -3.20 0.78 -3.83
C ASN A 84 -3.89 -0.57 -3.55
N SER A 85 -4.61 -1.12 -4.53
CA SER A 85 -5.46 -2.32 -4.35
C SER A 85 -4.82 -3.63 -4.80
N THR A 86 -3.65 -3.56 -5.42
CA THR A 86 -2.89 -4.71 -5.95
C THR A 86 -1.42 -4.49 -5.62
N ASP A 87 -0.53 -5.44 -5.92
CA ASP A 87 0.91 -5.17 -5.84
C ASP A 87 1.50 -5.10 -7.25
N ALA A 88 2.16 -3.99 -7.56
CA ALA A 88 2.81 -3.77 -8.86
C ALA A 88 4.05 -4.65 -9.06
N PHE A 89 4.65 -5.16 -7.96
CA PHE A 89 5.91 -5.90 -7.96
C PHE A 89 5.73 -7.33 -7.46
N GLN A 90 4.51 -7.86 -7.55
CA GLN A 90 4.26 -9.28 -7.33
C GLN A 90 4.98 -10.16 -8.37
N PRO A 91 5.09 -11.49 -8.19
CA PRO A 91 5.82 -12.38 -9.10
C PRO A 91 5.54 -12.19 -10.60
N LEU A 92 4.32 -11.80 -10.97
CA LEU A 92 3.95 -11.49 -12.35
C LEU A 92 4.81 -10.37 -12.99
N GLU A 93 5.30 -9.41 -12.20
CA GLU A 93 6.15 -8.31 -12.67
C GLU A 93 7.51 -8.81 -13.19
N ILE A 94 8.06 -9.89 -12.61
CA ILE A 94 9.35 -10.48 -13.03
C ILE A 94 9.30 -10.84 -14.53
N GLN A 95 8.17 -11.32 -15.00
CA GLN A 95 7.98 -11.73 -16.39
C GLN A 95 7.48 -10.59 -17.28
N GLN A 96 6.57 -9.75 -16.76
CA GLN A 96 5.77 -8.84 -17.58
C GLN A 96 6.31 -7.41 -17.61
N ARG A 97 7.03 -7.00 -16.55
CA ARG A 97 7.67 -5.69 -16.41
C ARG A 97 6.75 -4.49 -16.72
N LEU A 98 5.46 -4.61 -16.38
CA LEU A 98 4.47 -3.56 -16.65
C LEU A 98 4.58 -2.42 -15.65
N ALA A 99 5.02 -2.69 -14.42
CA ALA A 99 5.30 -1.64 -13.47
C ALA A 99 6.52 -0.84 -13.91
N LEU A 100 7.60 -1.49 -14.37
CA LEU A 100 8.75 -0.78 -14.95
C LEU A 100 8.35 0.09 -16.13
N TYR A 101 7.60 -0.48 -17.07
CA TYR A 101 7.07 0.26 -18.21
C TYR A 101 6.27 1.48 -17.74
N THR A 102 5.42 1.31 -16.72
CA THR A 102 4.65 2.42 -16.13
C THR A 102 5.57 3.49 -15.57
N LEU A 103 6.57 3.13 -14.77
CA LEU A 103 7.53 4.08 -14.19
C LEU A 103 8.29 4.85 -15.28
N GLN A 104 8.67 4.19 -16.37
CA GLN A 104 9.33 4.83 -17.52
C GLN A 104 8.40 5.83 -18.22
N GLN A 105 7.13 5.47 -18.46
CA GLN A 105 6.18 6.41 -19.07
C GLN A 105 5.92 7.61 -18.15
N LEU A 106 5.81 7.40 -16.84
CA LEU A 106 5.60 8.49 -15.88
C LEU A 106 6.73 9.53 -15.87
N GLN A 107 7.95 9.20 -16.35
CA GLN A 107 9.04 10.17 -16.47
C GLN A 107 8.71 11.24 -17.52
N GLN A 108 8.12 10.85 -18.65
CA GLN A 108 7.75 11.76 -19.73
C GLN A 108 6.62 12.71 -19.28
N TYR A 109 5.68 12.19 -18.49
CA TYR A 109 4.53 12.93 -17.98
C TYR A 109 4.74 13.48 -16.56
N ARG A 110 5.99 13.53 -16.08
CA ARG A 110 6.31 13.80 -14.68
C ARG A 110 5.72 15.11 -14.16
N ARG A 111 5.56 16.11 -15.03
CA ARG A 111 5.03 17.44 -14.69
C ARG A 111 3.55 17.46 -14.26
N TYR A 112 2.81 16.38 -14.53
CA TYR A 112 1.40 16.26 -14.16
C TYR A 112 1.18 15.58 -12.81
N PHE A 113 2.26 15.21 -12.12
CA PHE A 113 2.17 14.54 -10.82
C PHE A 113 2.90 15.33 -9.74
N THR A 114 2.18 15.75 -8.70
CA THR A 114 2.84 16.52 -7.62
C THR A 114 3.70 15.64 -6.73
N SER A 115 3.30 14.39 -6.55
CA SER A 115 4.07 13.34 -5.89
C SER A 115 3.70 11.98 -6.46
N ILE A 116 4.60 11.01 -6.33
CA ILE A 116 4.35 9.61 -6.68
C ILE A 116 4.53 8.75 -5.42
N THR A 117 3.49 8.04 -5.03
CA THR A 117 3.51 7.10 -3.90
C THR A 117 3.38 5.69 -4.45
N ILE A 118 4.38 4.86 -4.22
CA ILE A 118 4.40 3.47 -4.66
C ILE A 118 4.14 2.58 -3.45
N LEU A 119 3.04 1.82 -3.46
CA LEU A 119 2.74 0.87 -2.40
C LEU A 119 3.17 -0.54 -2.82
N THR A 120 3.93 -1.23 -1.97
CA THR A 120 4.30 -2.63 -2.24
C THR A 120 4.60 -3.42 -0.97
N LYS A 121 4.42 -4.73 -1.05
CA LYS A 121 4.95 -5.71 -0.10
C LYS A 121 6.16 -6.45 -0.66
N ASN A 122 6.45 -6.32 -1.96
CA ASN A 122 7.64 -6.89 -2.60
C ASN A 122 8.61 -5.80 -3.10
N PRO A 123 9.40 -5.20 -2.19
CA PRO A 123 10.42 -4.22 -2.57
C PRO A 123 11.64 -4.82 -3.28
N ALA A 124 11.80 -6.14 -3.34
CA ALA A 124 13.00 -6.77 -3.91
C ALA A 124 13.15 -6.50 -5.41
N VAL A 125 12.05 -6.35 -6.15
CA VAL A 125 12.09 -5.97 -7.57
C VAL A 125 12.59 -4.52 -7.73
N LEU A 126 12.29 -3.64 -6.77
CA LEU A 126 12.62 -2.21 -6.86
C LEU A 126 14.12 -1.91 -6.72
N VAL A 127 14.92 -2.86 -6.22
CA VAL A 127 16.37 -2.69 -6.09
C VAL A 127 17.15 -3.10 -7.33
N GLU A 128 16.47 -3.63 -8.35
CA GLU A 128 17.08 -3.87 -9.65
C GLU A 128 17.50 -2.54 -10.31
N PRO A 129 18.62 -2.51 -11.07
CA PRO A 129 19.19 -1.26 -11.59
C PRO A 129 18.23 -0.38 -12.39
N GLU A 130 17.37 -0.99 -13.23
CA GLU A 130 16.43 -0.26 -14.07
C GLU A 130 15.30 0.41 -13.26
N TYR A 131 14.83 -0.26 -12.21
CA TYR A 131 13.84 0.31 -11.30
C TYR A 131 14.47 1.41 -10.46
N LEU A 132 15.67 1.19 -9.89
CA LEU A 132 16.39 2.23 -9.15
C LEU A 132 16.61 3.49 -10.00
N LYS A 133 17.01 3.33 -11.27
CA LYS A 133 17.16 4.44 -12.21
C LYS A 133 15.84 5.19 -12.39
N ALA A 134 14.75 4.44 -12.59
CA ALA A 134 13.43 5.04 -12.77
C ALA A 134 12.94 5.77 -11.51
N LEU A 135 13.12 5.18 -10.32
CA LEU A 135 12.76 5.79 -9.04
C LEU A 135 13.54 7.09 -8.79
N LYS A 136 14.85 7.10 -9.05
CA LYS A 136 15.69 8.30 -8.91
C LYS A 136 15.22 9.41 -9.84
N SER A 137 14.96 9.10 -11.11
CA SER A 137 14.44 10.07 -12.09
C SER A 137 13.10 10.66 -11.66
N LEU A 138 12.17 9.82 -11.21
CA LEU A 138 10.84 10.25 -10.75
C LEU A 138 10.86 10.99 -9.40
N GLY A 139 11.94 10.84 -8.63
CA GLY A 139 12.13 11.50 -7.33
C GLY A 139 12.34 13.01 -7.42
N THR A 140 12.57 13.57 -8.61
CA THR A 140 12.79 14.99 -8.82
C THR A 140 11.64 15.61 -9.62
N LEU A 141 11.21 16.82 -9.22
CA LEU A 141 10.25 17.60 -10.00
C LEU A 141 10.95 18.34 -11.16
N PRO A 142 10.38 18.32 -12.37
CA PRO A 142 10.85 19.12 -13.51
C PRO A 142 10.97 20.60 -13.17
N ALA A 143 11.89 21.33 -13.81
CA ALA A 143 12.18 22.74 -13.51
C ALA A 143 10.95 23.66 -13.61
N ASP A 144 10.08 23.37 -14.56
CA ASP A 144 8.84 24.08 -14.84
C ASP A 144 7.65 23.65 -13.95
N HIS A 145 7.85 22.71 -13.02
CA HIS A 145 6.78 22.22 -12.16
C HIS A 145 6.46 23.22 -11.04
N ARG A 146 5.22 23.71 -11.01
CA ARG A 146 4.75 24.75 -10.06
C ARG A 146 4.98 24.46 -8.58
N ARG A 147 5.11 23.19 -8.17
CA ARG A 147 5.39 22.81 -6.77
C ARG A 147 6.86 22.54 -6.45
N LYS A 148 7.79 22.73 -7.40
CA LYS A 148 9.21 22.40 -7.22
C LYS A 148 9.82 23.15 -6.04
N ASP A 149 9.67 24.47 -6.00
CA ASP A 149 10.28 25.29 -4.94
C ASP A 149 9.68 24.99 -3.57
N LEU A 150 8.35 24.77 -3.52
CA LEU A 150 7.66 24.36 -2.29
C LEU A 150 8.17 23.00 -1.77
N PHE A 151 8.33 22.02 -2.65
CA PHE A 151 8.82 20.69 -2.25
C PHE A 151 10.28 20.75 -1.81
N ASN A 152 11.12 21.50 -2.53
CA ASN A 152 12.53 21.67 -2.18
C ASN A 152 12.70 22.39 -0.83
N SER A 153 12.03 23.53 -0.63
CA SER A 153 12.10 24.31 0.62
C SER A 153 11.60 23.56 1.85
N LYS A 154 10.61 22.67 1.69
CA LYS A 154 10.07 21.83 2.77
C LYS A 154 10.69 20.43 2.84
N ALA A 155 11.71 20.14 2.01
CA ALA A 155 12.31 18.81 1.87
C ALA A 155 11.28 17.68 1.67
N ILE A 156 10.19 17.96 0.95
CA ILE A 156 9.13 16.99 0.68
C ILE A 156 9.59 16.07 -0.46
N PRO A 157 9.63 14.74 -0.26
CA PRO A 157 10.02 13.82 -1.30
C PRO A 157 8.95 13.79 -2.41
N ALA A 158 9.36 14.04 -3.65
CA ALA A 158 8.45 13.99 -4.79
C ALA A 158 8.12 12.56 -5.24
N LEU A 159 8.90 11.58 -4.79
CA LEU A 159 8.58 10.15 -4.86
C LEU A 159 8.86 9.49 -3.51
N ARG A 160 7.98 8.57 -3.09
CA ARG A 160 8.20 7.69 -1.95
C ARG A 160 7.70 6.28 -2.23
N VAL A 161 8.36 5.30 -1.63
CA VAL A 161 7.95 3.90 -1.64
C VAL A 161 7.44 3.54 -0.25
N GLU A 162 6.17 3.18 -0.15
CA GLU A 162 5.58 2.67 1.08
C GLU A 162 5.64 1.14 1.08
N ILE A 163 6.39 0.58 2.04
CA ILE A 163 6.73 -0.84 2.05
C ILE A 163 6.04 -1.51 3.23
N SER A 164 5.21 -2.51 2.96
CA SER A 164 4.57 -3.35 3.98
C SER A 164 5.56 -4.30 4.65
N LEU A 165 5.86 -4.02 5.92
CA LEU A 165 6.60 -4.90 6.83
C LEU A 165 5.92 -4.83 8.20
N ALA A 166 4.82 -5.57 8.33
CA ALA A 166 4.00 -5.57 9.54
C ALA A 166 4.51 -6.55 10.60
N PHE A 167 5.18 -7.61 10.17
CA PHE A 167 5.64 -8.69 11.04
C PHE A 167 7.16 -8.79 10.94
N TRP A 168 7.81 -8.85 12.09
CA TRP A 168 9.27 -9.04 12.19
C TRP A 168 9.65 -10.51 12.28
N ASP A 169 8.74 -11.34 12.80
CA ASP A 169 8.90 -12.79 12.84
C ASP A 169 8.46 -13.42 11.50
N GLU A 170 9.32 -14.29 10.97
CA GLU A 170 9.13 -14.92 9.66
C GLU A 170 7.96 -15.91 9.63
N ASP A 171 7.73 -16.64 10.72
CA ASP A 171 6.65 -17.63 10.77
C ASP A 171 5.30 -16.94 10.98
N ILE A 172 5.27 -15.82 11.70
CA ILE A 172 4.10 -14.94 11.76
C ILE A 172 3.80 -14.33 10.39
N ALA A 173 4.83 -13.84 9.68
CA ALA A 173 4.67 -13.33 8.33
C ALA A 173 4.06 -14.40 7.41
N LYS A 174 4.64 -15.60 7.35
CA LYS A 174 4.08 -16.73 6.58
C LYS A 174 2.64 -17.06 6.98
N PHE A 175 2.30 -16.95 8.27
CA PHE A 175 0.93 -17.18 8.72
C PHE A 175 -0.06 -16.14 8.15
N TYR A 176 0.30 -14.85 8.09
CA TYR A 176 -0.62 -13.78 7.69
C TYR A 176 -0.52 -13.35 6.22
N ASP A 177 0.69 -13.27 5.65
CA ASP A 177 0.98 -12.88 4.27
C ASP A 177 1.83 -13.94 3.51
N PRO A 178 1.35 -15.19 3.36
CA PRO A 178 2.15 -16.36 2.92
C PRO A 178 2.80 -16.25 1.53
N GLY A 179 2.20 -15.49 0.61
CA GLY A 179 2.74 -15.29 -0.74
C GLY A 179 3.66 -14.09 -0.87
N ALA A 180 3.89 -13.34 0.21
CA ALA A 180 4.80 -12.20 0.22
C ALA A 180 6.26 -12.65 0.40
N PRO A 181 7.25 -11.83 0.00
CA PRO A 181 8.64 -12.12 0.27
C PRO A 181 8.96 -12.18 1.77
N ALA A 182 10.00 -12.94 2.10
CA ALA A 182 10.48 -13.09 3.48
C ALA A 182 10.77 -11.73 4.15
N VAL A 183 10.63 -11.66 5.46
CA VAL A 183 10.93 -10.48 6.27
C VAL A 183 12.35 -9.99 5.99
N ALA A 184 13.32 -10.90 5.99
CA ALA A 184 14.72 -10.57 5.70
C ALA A 184 14.93 -9.97 4.29
N GLN A 185 14.22 -10.49 3.28
CA GLN A 185 14.30 -9.97 1.91
C GLN A 185 13.69 -8.57 1.82
N ARG A 186 12.55 -8.35 2.49
CA ARG A 186 11.91 -7.02 2.58
C ARG A 186 12.84 -6.03 3.28
N ALA A 187 13.41 -6.41 4.42
CA ALA A 187 14.34 -5.57 5.17
C ALA A 187 15.61 -5.24 4.37
N ALA A 188 16.22 -6.22 3.69
CA ALA A 188 17.38 -6.01 2.84
C ALA A 188 17.09 -5.02 1.70
N ALA A 189 15.96 -5.17 1.02
CA ALA A 189 15.57 -4.26 -0.05
C ALA A 189 15.30 -2.84 0.47
N ILE A 190 14.67 -2.69 1.65
CA ILE A 190 14.49 -1.38 2.30
C ILE A 190 15.86 -0.71 2.56
N LYS A 191 16.84 -1.45 3.10
CA LYS A 191 18.20 -0.95 3.31
C LYS A 191 18.81 -0.44 2.00
N THR A 192 18.74 -1.23 0.92
CA THR A 192 19.27 -0.86 -0.40
C THR A 192 18.58 0.37 -1.00
N LEU A 193 17.26 0.49 -0.84
CA LEU A 193 16.52 1.68 -1.30
C LEU A 193 16.97 2.93 -0.55
N ARG A 194 17.14 2.85 0.77
CA ARG A 194 17.63 3.98 1.60
C ARG A 194 19.07 4.36 1.27
N GLN A 195 19.96 3.38 1.07
CA GLN A 195 21.33 3.62 0.61
C GLN A 195 21.38 4.31 -0.77
N ASN A 196 20.37 4.09 -1.60
CA ASN A 196 20.20 4.76 -2.90
C ASN A 196 19.46 6.11 -2.81
N ASN A 197 19.28 6.66 -1.61
CA ASN A 197 18.55 7.90 -1.34
C ASN A 197 17.09 7.91 -1.81
N ILE A 198 16.47 6.73 -1.92
CA ILE A 198 15.04 6.63 -2.19
C ILE A 198 14.26 6.85 -0.89
N SER A 199 13.25 7.73 -0.94
CA SER A 199 12.37 7.96 0.22
C SER A 199 11.52 6.72 0.47
N VAL A 200 11.58 6.19 1.70
CA VAL A 200 10.80 5.03 2.13
C VAL A 200 9.89 5.44 3.26
N VAL A 201 8.68 4.88 3.25
CA VAL A 201 7.73 4.89 4.37
C VAL A 201 7.57 3.44 4.81
N LEU A 202 7.77 3.16 6.09
CA LEU A 202 7.52 1.83 6.62
C LEU A 202 6.03 1.67 6.90
N ARG A 203 5.42 0.60 6.43
CA ARG A 203 4.02 0.28 6.74
C ARG A 203 3.96 -0.90 7.69
N ILE A 204 3.77 -0.60 8.98
CA ILE A 204 3.42 -1.59 10.01
C ILE A 204 1.90 -1.76 9.97
N ASP A 205 1.44 -2.34 8.87
CA ASP A 205 0.04 -2.28 8.48
C ASP A 205 -0.47 -3.66 8.00
N PRO A 206 -1.26 -4.38 8.82
CA PRO A 206 -1.98 -3.90 10.00
C PRO A 206 -1.13 -3.83 11.27
N LEU A 207 -1.63 -3.05 12.22
CA LEU A 207 -1.29 -3.17 13.63
C LEU A 207 -2.42 -3.95 14.33
N LEU A 208 -2.06 -5.09 14.91
CA LEU A 208 -2.94 -6.07 15.53
C LEU A 208 -2.89 -5.95 17.07
N PRO A 209 -3.89 -6.49 17.79
CA PRO A 209 -3.81 -6.63 19.24
C PRO A 209 -2.60 -7.49 19.61
N ARG A 210 -2.06 -7.26 20.81
CA ARG A 210 -0.87 -7.92 21.37
C ARG A 210 -1.16 -8.44 22.77
N ASN A 211 -0.35 -9.38 23.23
CA ASN A 211 -0.45 -9.86 24.61
C ASN A 211 0.12 -8.85 25.64
N PRO A 212 -0.37 -8.91 26.91
CA PRO A 212 -1.64 -9.52 27.30
C PRO A 212 -2.82 -8.65 26.84
N LEU A 213 -3.96 -9.29 26.57
CA LEU A 213 -5.24 -8.60 26.38
C LEU A 213 -5.77 -8.09 27.74
N PRO A 214 -6.75 -7.16 27.77
CA PRO A 214 -7.44 -6.77 28.99
C PRO A 214 -7.90 -7.98 29.82
N SER A 215 -7.86 -7.84 31.15
CA SER A 215 -8.17 -8.91 32.11
C SER A 215 -7.26 -10.14 32.04
N GLY A 216 -6.10 -10.04 31.39
CA GLY A 216 -5.05 -11.06 31.40
C GLY A 216 -5.21 -12.18 30.37
N LYS A 217 -6.23 -12.12 29.50
CA LYS A 217 -6.36 -13.08 28.40
C LYS A 217 -5.18 -12.99 27.43
N LEU A 218 -4.93 -14.08 26.72
CA LEU A 218 -3.93 -14.17 25.68
C LEU A 218 -4.58 -14.35 24.31
N LEU A 219 -3.87 -13.98 23.25
CA LEU A 219 -4.27 -14.26 21.87
C LEU A 219 -4.43 -15.75 21.59
N ALA A 220 -3.66 -16.58 22.30
CA ALA A 220 -3.77 -18.04 22.25
C ALA A 220 -5.16 -18.54 22.70
N ASP A 221 -5.85 -17.83 23.61
CA ASP A 221 -7.24 -18.15 24.00
C ASP A 221 -8.22 -18.01 22.83
N PHE A 222 -7.84 -17.27 21.79
CA PHE A 222 -8.56 -17.09 20.54
C PHE A 222 -7.92 -17.86 19.38
N GLN A 223 -6.99 -18.77 19.66
CA GLN A 223 -6.25 -19.58 18.67
C GLN A 223 -5.42 -18.73 17.70
N LEU A 224 -4.96 -17.56 18.15
CA LEU A 224 -4.09 -16.69 17.39
C LEU A 224 -2.69 -16.61 18.00
N PRO A 225 -1.64 -16.51 17.17
CA PRO A 225 -0.30 -16.23 17.67
C PRO A 225 -0.18 -14.77 18.12
N ASP A 226 0.80 -14.50 18.99
CA ASP A 226 1.19 -13.13 19.31
C ASP A 226 1.97 -12.51 18.14
N ALA A 227 1.24 -11.97 17.19
CA ALA A 227 1.77 -11.59 15.88
C ALA A 227 2.77 -10.41 15.95
N GLN A 228 2.59 -9.53 16.93
CA GLN A 228 3.30 -8.25 17.06
C GLN A 228 3.58 -7.97 18.53
N SER A 229 4.36 -8.85 19.16
CA SER A 229 4.87 -8.65 20.51
C SER A 229 5.60 -7.30 20.62
N LEU A 230 5.70 -6.76 21.84
CA LEU A 230 6.36 -5.47 22.04
C LEU A 230 7.81 -5.48 21.53
N SER A 231 8.55 -6.57 21.78
CA SER A 231 9.91 -6.73 21.30
C SER A 231 9.98 -6.72 19.76
N ALA A 232 9.07 -7.41 19.07
CA ALA A 232 9.02 -7.42 17.61
C ALA A 232 8.71 -6.02 17.03
N LEU A 233 7.81 -5.27 17.67
CA LEU A 233 7.51 -3.88 17.29
C LEU A 233 8.70 -2.96 17.56
N GLU A 234 9.39 -3.11 18.69
CA GLU A 234 10.62 -2.36 18.99
C GLU A 234 11.69 -2.60 17.94
N GLU A 235 11.87 -3.84 17.48
CA GLU A 235 12.82 -4.14 16.40
C GLU A 235 12.42 -3.48 15.07
N LEU A 236 11.15 -3.47 14.70
CA LEU A 236 10.66 -2.73 13.52
C LEU A 236 10.91 -1.22 13.64
N VAL A 237 10.69 -0.64 14.82
CA VAL A 237 10.89 0.79 15.07
C VAL A 237 12.38 1.14 15.09
N LYS A 238 13.23 0.33 15.73
CA LYS A 238 14.70 0.46 15.69
C LYS A 238 15.21 0.39 14.26
N PHE A 239 14.76 -0.61 13.50
CA PHE A 239 15.09 -0.76 12.08
C PHE A 239 14.70 0.48 11.26
N ALA A 240 13.51 1.05 11.50
CA ALA A 240 13.09 2.30 10.86
C ALA A 240 13.99 3.48 11.24
N ALA A 241 14.32 3.61 12.54
CA ALA A 241 15.15 4.68 13.08
C ALA A 241 16.58 4.63 12.53
N GLU A 242 17.21 3.44 12.51
CA GLU A 242 18.55 3.21 11.96
C GLU A 242 18.66 3.67 10.51
N LEU A 243 17.60 3.43 9.72
CA LEU A 243 17.53 3.81 8.31
C LEU A 243 16.97 5.22 8.06
N LYS A 244 16.73 5.98 9.14
CA LYS A 244 16.17 7.34 9.10
C LYS A 244 14.86 7.39 8.30
N ILE A 245 13.99 6.39 8.50
CA ILE A 245 12.64 6.36 7.96
C ILE A 245 11.75 7.22 8.85
N LEU A 246 11.31 8.37 8.33
CA LEU A 246 10.62 9.39 9.11
C LEU A 246 9.11 9.16 9.26
N HIS A 247 8.55 8.25 8.47
CA HIS A 247 7.11 8.02 8.43
C HIS A 247 6.81 6.54 8.58
N ILE A 248 5.93 6.24 9.54
CA ILE A 248 5.31 4.94 9.74
C ILE A 248 3.83 5.08 9.45
N VAL A 249 3.28 4.21 8.62
CA VAL A 249 1.83 4.09 8.42
C VAL A 249 1.36 2.78 9.04
N TYR A 250 0.29 2.86 9.81
CA TYR A 250 -0.40 1.71 10.36
C TYR A 250 -1.90 1.89 10.21
N SER A 251 -2.63 0.79 10.33
CA SER A 251 -4.07 0.82 10.55
C SER A 251 -4.48 -0.36 11.41
N VAL A 252 -5.56 -0.18 12.16
CA VAL A 252 -6.13 -1.18 13.04
C VAL A 252 -7.38 -1.80 12.41
N ALA A 253 -7.84 -2.94 12.94
CA ALA A 253 -9.11 -3.57 12.58
C ALA A 253 -9.32 -3.83 11.07
N LYS A 254 -8.38 -4.53 10.42
CA LYS A 254 -8.53 -5.02 9.04
C LYS A 254 -9.40 -6.28 8.95
N ILE A 255 -10.68 -6.14 9.27
CA ILE A 255 -11.66 -7.22 9.19
C ILE A 255 -12.61 -6.93 8.04
N VAL A 256 -12.33 -7.51 6.88
CA VAL A 256 -13.08 -7.26 5.64
C VAL A 256 -13.77 -8.54 5.18
N VAL A 257 -14.99 -8.41 4.66
CA VAL A 257 -15.71 -9.52 4.02
C VAL A 257 -15.20 -9.70 2.59
N PRO A 258 -14.55 -10.83 2.26
CA PRO A 258 -14.12 -11.09 0.89
C PRO A 258 -15.32 -11.26 -0.04
N ARG A 259 -15.16 -10.90 -1.32
CA ARG A 259 -16.23 -10.99 -2.31
C ARG A 259 -16.48 -12.40 -2.82
N TYR A 260 -15.42 -13.19 -2.92
CA TYR A 260 -15.42 -14.47 -3.65
C TYR A 260 -15.06 -15.67 -2.78
N LYS A 261 -14.80 -15.46 -1.48
CA LYS A 261 -14.30 -16.48 -0.55
C LYS A 261 -14.89 -16.25 0.84
N PRO A 262 -14.96 -17.28 1.70
CA PRO A 262 -15.27 -17.07 3.12
C PRO A 262 -14.16 -16.24 3.78
N ILE A 263 -14.52 -15.55 4.88
CA ILE A 263 -13.54 -14.85 5.72
C ILE A 263 -12.55 -15.88 6.26
N PRO A 264 -11.23 -15.68 6.12
CA PRO A 264 -10.24 -16.62 6.67
C PRO A 264 -10.45 -16.82 8.18
N GLU A 265 -10.28 -18.04 8.66
CA GLU A 265 -10.49 -18.41 10.07
C GLU A 265 -9.73 -17.49 11.05
N ALA A 266 -8.45 -17.23 10.77
CA ALA A 266 -7.64 -16.30 11.56
C ALA A 266 -8.23 -14.88 11.66
N ILE A 267 -8.94 -14.42 10.62
CA ILE A 267 -9.59 -13.11 10.63
C ILE A 267 -10.91 -13.14 11.40
N GLN A 268 -11.62 -14.28 11.41
CA GLN A 268 -12.79 -14.49 12.27
C GLN A 268 -12.38 -14.54 13.74
N GLN A 269 -11.31 -15.27 14.07
CA GLN A 269 -10.72 -15.30 15.40
C GLN A 269 -10.28 -13.90 15.84
N LEU A 270 -9.63 -13.14 14.93
CA LEU A 270 -9.18 -11.78 15.20
C LEU A 270 -10.37 -10.83 15.45
N LYS A 271 -11.46 -11.00 14.70
CA LYS A 271 -12.72 -10.30 14.99
C LYS A 271 -13.20 -10.59 16.42
N GLY A 272 -13.14 -11.84 16.87
CA GLY A 272 -13.48 -12.23 18.25
C GLY A 272 -12.59 -11.54 19.30
N VAL A 273 -11.30 -11.37 19.03
CA VAL A 273 -10.39 -10.58 19.88
C VAL A 273 -10.84 -9.12 19.94
N TYR A 274 -11.11 -8.50 18.78
CA TYR A 274 -11.59 -7.13 18.74
C TYR A 274 -12.93 -6.96 19.49
N GLU A 275 -13.87 -7.88 19.34
CA GLU A 275 -15.13 -7.87 20.09
C GLU A 275 -14.95 -8.06 21.59
N TYR A 276 -13.90 -8.77 22.02
CA TYR A 276 -13.55 -8.92 23.42
C TYR A 276 -13.00 -7.62 24.01
N ILE A 277 -12.01 -7.01 23.35
CA ILE A 277 -11.35 -5.81 23.85
C ILE A 277 -12.24 -4.56 23.80
N THR A 278 -13.26 -4.54 22.93
CA THR A 278 -14.15 -3.39 22.81
C THR A 278 -15.31 -3.42 23.80
N LYS A 279 -15.52 -4.49 24.58
CA LYS A 279 -16.67 -4.59 25.50
C LYS A 279 -16.70 -3.41 26.49
N PRO A 280 -17.89 -2.84 26.76
CA PRO A 280 -19.22 -3.29 26.33
C PRO A 280 -19.63 -2.85 24.90
N ASN A 281 -18.81 -2.05 24.22
CA ASN A 281 -19.08 -1.57 22.87
C ASN A 281 -18.95 -2.71 21.83
N LYS A 282 -19.75 -2.61 20.77
CA LYS A 282 -19.75 -3.55 19.64
C LYS A 282 -18.99 -2.98 18.45
N LEU A 283 -18.38 -3.86 17.65
CA LEU A 283 -17.82 -3.46 16.36
C LEU A 283 -18.91 -2.95 15.42
N ILE A 284 -18.56 -1.94 14.62
CA ILE A 284 -19.47 -1.32 13.66
C ILE A 284 -19.21 -1.92 12.28
N PHE A 285 -20.25 -2.50 11.67
CA PHE A 285 -20.14 -2.97 10.29
C PHE A 285 -20.51 -1.85 9.31
N ARG A 286 -19.56 -1.44 8.47
CA ARG A 286 -19.78 -0.39 7.46
C ARG A 286 -18.95 -0.67 6.21
N GLY A 287 -19.60 -0.61 5.04
CA GLY A 287 -18.95 -0.71 3.74
C GLY A 287 -18.22 -2.04 3.51
N GLY A 288 -18.77 -3.16 4.00
CA GLY A 288 -18.18 -4.50 3.82
C GLY A 288 -17.04 -4.83 4.79
N SER A 289 -16.87 -4.05 5.86
CA SER A 289 -15.82 -4.22 6.86
C SER A 289 -16.33 -3.96 8.27
N TRP A 290 -15.75 -4.62 9.27
CA TRP A 290 -15.93 -4.26 10.68
C TRP A 290 -14.88 -3.23 11.09
N ARG A 291 -15.30 -2.27 11.91
CA ARG A 291 -14.49 -1.18 12.43
C ARG A 291 -14.61 -1.11 13.95
N LEU A 292 -13.59 -0.55 14.59
CA LEU A 292 -13.68 -0.16 15.99
C LEU A 292 -14.76 0.93 16.15
N PRO A 293 -15.49 0.94 17.28
CA PRO A 293 -16.36 2.05 17.62
C PRO A 293 -15.53 3.33 17.85
N GLU A 294 -16.11 4.49 17.54
CA GLU A 294 -15.43 5.81 17.64
C GLU A 294 -14.92 6.09 19.06
N THR A 295 -15.57 5.52 20.08
CA THR A 295 -15.20 5.65 21.49
C THR A 295 -13.91 4.92 21.88
N ILE A 296 -13.33 4.11 20.98
CA ILE A 296 -12.13 3.28 21.23
C ILE A 296 -11.01 3.60 20.21
N SER A 297 -11.15 4.67 19.40
CA SER A 297 -10.19 4.98 18.33
C SER A 297 -8.80 5.37 18.84
#